data_AF-A0A2Z3UPR9-F1
#
_entry.id   AF-A0A2Z3UPR9-F1
#
_cell.length_a   1.000
_cell.length_b   1.000
_cell.length_c   1.000
_cell.angle_alpha   90.00
_cell.angle_beta   90.00
_cell.angle_gamma   90.00
#
_symmetry.space_group_name_H-M   'P 1'
#
loop_
_entity.id
_entity.type
_entity.pdbx_description
1 polymer ?
#
loop_
_entity_poly.entity_id
_entity_poly.type
_entity_poly.pdbx_seq_one_letter_code
_entity_poly.pdbx_strand_id
1 'polypeptide(L)'
;MALVDADSNLEGERDRLHKKTLLVGPSLTKLSERHGFELAGRTIAAQGRTMRFEDGSQTEADAVVWATGFRSDYNWIKTPVFDDQGTPVPERGVTGASGL
;
A
#
# COMPACT_ATOMS: atom_id res chain seq x y z
N MET A 1 -35.43 -9.18 16.65
CA MET A 1 -34.77 -9.51 15.37
C MET A 1 -34.36 -8.19 14.74
N ALA A 2 -33.19 -7.69 15.12
CA ALA A 2 -32.69 -6.41 14.62
C ALA A 2 -31.83 -6.69 13.38
N LEU A 3 -32.25 -6.11 12.25
CA LEU A 3 -31.39 -5.97 11.08
C LEU A 3 -30.18 -5.13 11.51
N VAL A 4 -29.00 -5.74 11.48
CA VAL A 4 -27.74 -5.03 11.63
C VAL A 4 -27.48 -4.37 10.29
N ASP A 5 -27.54 -3.05 10.26
CA ASP A 5 -27.26 -2.23 9.10
C ASP A 5 -25.76 -2.28 8.80
N ALA A 6 -25.38 -3.06 7.77
CA ALA A 6 -23.99 -3.28 7.38
C ALA A 6 -23.32 -2.03 6.76
N ASP A 7 -24.10 -0.99 6.45
CA ASP A 7 -23.64 0.21 5.74
C ASP A 7 -23.30 1.40 6.66
N SER A 8 -23.60 1.33 7.95
CA SER A 8 -23.46 2.47 8.87
C SER A 8 -22.02 2.83 9.26
N ASN A 9 -21.03 1.98 8.98
CA ASN A 9 -19.62 2.23 9.30
C ASN A 9 -18.78 2.72 8.10
N LEU A 10 -19.40 2.95 6.94
CA LEU A 10 -18.75 3.44 5.72
C LEU A 10 -18.89 4.95 5.54
N GLU A 11 -19.23 5.71 6.59
CA GLU A 11 -19.04 7.17 6.59
C GLU A 11 -17.54 7.46 6.44
N GLY A 12 -17.15 7.59 5.18
CA GLY A 12 -15.79 7.51 4.70
C GLY A 12 -14.97 8.69 5.18
N GLU A 13 -14.26 8.48 6.29
CA GLU A 13 -13.13 9.31 6.64
C GLU A 13 -12.03 9.03 5.59
N ARG A 14 -11.88 9.97 4.65
CA ARG A 14 -10.91 9.86 3.57
C ARG A 14 -9.53 10.22 4.09
N ASP A 15 -8.81 9.23 4.61
CA ASP A 15 -7.40 9.41 4.91
C ASP A 15 -6.56 9.12 3.65
N ARG A 16 -5.64 10.03 3.31
CA ARG A 16 -4.81 9.90 2.10
C ARG A 16 -3.45 9.32 2.48
N LEU A 17 -3.32 8.00 2.36
CA LEU A 17 -2.06 7.30 2.64
C LEU A 17 -0.92 7.69 1.68
N HIS A 18 -1.24 8.22 0.49
CA HIS A 18 -0.32 8.87 -0.44
C HIS A 18 -1.11 9.61 -1.53
N LYS A 19 -0.49 10.53 -2.27
CA LYS A 19 -1.12 11.44 -3.27
C LYS A 19 -2.02 10.78 -4.35
N LYS A 20 -2.13 9.44 -4.46
CA LYS A 20 -2.85 8.76 -5.56
C LYS A 20 -3.71 7.55 -5.21
N THR A 21 -3.64 6.97 -4.01
CA THR A 21 -4.42 5.75 -3.69
C THR A 21 -5.45 6.04 -2.61
N LEU A 22 -6.71 5.71 -2.89
CA LEU A 22 -7.79 5.79 -1.91
C LEU A 22 -7.64 4.63 -0.93
N LEU A 23 -7.42 4.94 0.35
CA LEU A 23 -7.68 3.99 1.42
C LEU A 23 -9.18 4.06 1.72
N VAL A 24 -9.86 2.92 1.64
CA VAL A 24 -11.28 2.81 2.02
C VAL A 24 -11.34 2.05 3.33
N GLY A 25 -11.79 2.73 4.39
CA GLY A 25 -11.88 2.18 5.73
C GLY A 25 -11.63 3.25 6.79
N PRO A 26 -11.62 2.87 8.08
CA PRO A 26 -11.28 3.78 9.17
C PRO A 26 -9.88 4.38 8.97
N SER A 27 -9.69 5.64 9.39
CA SER A 27 -8.37 6.27 9.40
C SER A 27 -7.38 5.46 10.25
N LEU A 28 -6.09 5.59 9.92
CA LEU A 28 -5.04 4.91 10.68
C LEU A 28 -5.04 5.31 12.15
N THR A 29 -5.33 6.58 12.45
CA THR A 29 -5.44 7.09 13.83
C THR A 29 -6.52 6.36 14.62
N LYS A 30 -7.71 6.15 14.04
CA LYS A 30 -8.78 5.39 14.70
C LYS A 30 -8.41 3.93 14.90
N LEU A 31 -7.69 3.34 13.95
CA LEU A 31 -7.22 1.96 14.09
C LEU A 31 -6.16 1.85 15.19
N SER A 32 -5.23 2.80 15.32
CA SER A 32 -4.25 2.82 16.40
C SER A 32 -4.91 2.94 17.76
N GLU A 33 -5.89 3.84 17.92
CA GLU A 33 -6.63 4.02 19.17
C GLU A 33 -7.39 2.75 19.57
N ARG A 34 -7.98 2.06 18.59
CA ARG A 34 -8.78 0.84 18.83
C ARG A 34 -7.93 -0.38 19.16
N HIS A 35 -6.76 -0.51 18.54
CA HIS A 35 -5.96 -1.74 18.56
C HIS A 35 -4.62 -1.60 19.30
N GLY A 36 -4.29 -0.42 19.80
CA GLY A 36 -3.12 -0.20 20.65
C GLY A 36 -1.79 -0.35 19.92
N PHE A 37 -1.71 0.03 18.64
CA PHE A 37 -0.44 0.13 17.92
C PHE A 37 -0.02 1.59 17.76
N GLU A 38 1.28 1.82 17.66
CA GLU A 38 1.83 3.16 17.48
C GLU A 38 2.05 3.47 15.98
N LEU A 39 1.64 4.66 15.57
CA LEU A 39 1.97 5.19 14.26
C LEU A 39 3.31 5.92 14.35
N ALA A 40 4.31 5.43 13.62
CA ALA A 40 5.60 6.07 13.50
C ALA A 40 5.75 6.79 12.15
N GLY A 41 6.58 7.84 12.14
CA GLY A 41 6.99 8.49 10.90
C GLY A 41 7.84 7.59 10.00
N ARG A 42 8.38 8.14 8.92
CA ARG A 42 9.24 7.37 8.00
C ARG A 42 10.43 6.76 8.74
N THR A 43 10.64 5.46 8.59
CA THR A 43 11.89 4.79 9.00
C THR A 43 13.06 5.28 8.12
N ILE A 44 14.12 5.79 8.75
CA ILE A 44 15.31 6.34 8.08
C ILE A 44 16.56 5.48 8.25
N ALA A 45 16.58 4.57 9.23
CA ALA A 45 17.67 3.61 9.41
C ALA A 45 17.20 2.38 10.19
N ALA A 46 17.92 1.28 10.00
CA ALA A 46 17.77 0.05 10.78
C ALA A 46 19.16 -0.52 11.06
N GLN A 47 19.44 -0.89 12.31
CA GLN A 47 20.69 -1.54 12.70
C GLN A 47 20.40 -2.59 13.77
N GLY A 48 20.73 -3.84 13.47
CA GLY A 48 20.36 -4.97 14.34
C GLY A 48 18.84 -4.99 14.52
N ARG A 49 18.38 -4.82 15.75
CA ARG A 49 16.95 -4.75 16.11
C ARG A 49 16.40 -3.34 16.16
N THR A 50 17.26 -2.33 16.13
CA THR A 50 16.88 -0.95 16.37
C THR A 50 16.49 -0.27 15.06
N MET A 51 15.27 0.25 15.02
CA MET A 51 14.72 1.05 13.92
C MET A 51 14.74 2.52 14.34
N ARG A 52 15.16 3.41 13.44
CA ARG A 52 15.17 4.87 13.66
C ARG A 52 14.23 5.56 12.69
N PHE A 53 13.46 6.53 13.19
CA PHE A 53 12.46 7.27 12.44
C PHE A 53 12.89 8.72 12.20
N GLU A 54 12.20 9.40 11.27
CA GLU A 54 12.54 10.75 10.81
C GLU A 54 12.41 11.84 11.89
N ASP A 55 11.58 11.60 12.91
CA ASP A 55 11.43 12.48 14.08
C ASP A 55 12.54 12.28 15.15
N GLY A 56 13.48 11.36 14.89
CA GLY A 56 14.57 11.01 15.80
C GLY A 56 14.23 9.91 16.81
N SER A 57 12.96 9.46 16.89
CA SER A 57 12.55 8.36 17.74
C SER A 57 13.16 7.03 17.29
N GLN A 58 13.20 6.06 18.21
CA GLN A 58 13.72 4.72 17.96
C GLN A 58 12.88 3.66 18.65
N THR A 59 12.82 2.48 18.04
CA THR A 59 12.18 1.30 18.64
C THR A 59 12.98 0.04 18.34
N GLU A 60 12.76 -1.02 19.11
CA GLU A 60 13.27 -2.35 18.78
C GLU A 60 12.17 -3.22 18.16
N ALA A 61 12.54 -4.04 17.18
CA ALA A 61 11.63 -5.00 16.55
C ALA A 61 12.25 -6.39 16.43
N ASP A 62 11.47 -7.42 16.77
CA ASP A 62 11.81 -8.83 16.53
C ASP A 62 11.57 -9.26 15.07
N ALA A 63 10.61 -8.63 14.41
CA ALA A 63 10.21 -8.94 13.05
C ALA A 63 9.83 -7.67 12.28
N VAL A 64 10.06 -7.69 10.97
CA VAL A 64 9.69 -6.60 10.06
C VAL A 64 8.83 -7.18 8.94
N VAL A 65 7.65 -6.58 8.72
CA VAL A 65 6.75 -6.92 7.62
C VAL A 65 6.82 -5.83 6.56
N TRP A 66 7.21 -6.20 5.35
CA TRP A 66 7.28 -5.29 4.21
C TRP A 66 5.96 -5.26 3.44
N ALA A 67 5.11 -4.28 3.76
CA ALA A 67 3.87 -4.01 3.05
C ALA A 67 4.05 -2.89 1.98
N THR A 68 5.17 -2.91 1.25
CA THR A 68 5.58 -1.83 0.33
C THR A 68 5.06 -1.96 -1.10
N GLY A 69 4.15 -2.90 -1.36
CA GLY A 69 3.57 -3.16 -2.67
C GLY A 69 4.43 -4.07 -3.55
N PHE A 70 4.25 -3.97 -4.87
CA PHE A 70 4.94 -4.79 -5.86
C PHE A 70 5.48 -3.94 -7.02
N ARG A 71 6.40 -4.50 -7.81
CA ARG A 71 6.82 -3.96 -9.11
C ARG A 71 6.43 -4.96 -10.18
N SER A 72 5.81 -4.50 -11.26
CA SER A 72 5.54 -5.36 -12.40
C SER A 72 6.85 -5.74 -13.09
N ASP A 73 7.03 -7.03 -13.36
CA ASP A 73 8.12 -7.54 -14.20
C ASP A 73 7.52 -8.17 -15.45
N TYR A 74 7.78 -7.54 -16.60
CA TYR A 74 7.28 -7.98 -17.90
C TYR A 74 8.37 -8.65 -18.74
N ASN A 75 9.57 -8.88 -18.21
CA ASN A 75 10.71 -9.41 -18.97
C ASN A 75 10.46 -10.79 -19.58
N TRP A 76 9.48 -11.54 -19.06
CA TRP A 76 9.10 -12.86 -19.56
C TRP A 76 8.28 -12.80 -20.86
N ILE A 77 7.65 -11.67 -21.19
CA ILE A 77 6.85 -11.48 -22.41
C ILE A 77 7.79 -11.05 -23.54
N LYS A 78 7.78 -11.78 -24.66
CA LYS A 78 8.65 -11.54 -25.83
C LYS A 78 7.87 -11.08 -27.05
N THR A 79 7.08 -10.02 -26.88
CA THR A 79 6.17 -9.48 -27.92
C THR A 79 6.35 -7.96 -28.01
N PRO A 80 6.26 -7.34 -29.22
CA PRO A 80 6.45 -5.89 -29.37
C PRO A 80 5.22 -5.09 -28.94
N VAL A 81 4.86 -5.18 -27.66
CA VAL A 81 3.73 -4.47 -27.04
C VAL A 81 4.18 -3.45 -25.99
N PHE A 82 5.48 -3.18 -25.90
CA PHE A 82 6.09 -2.34 -24.87
C PHE A 82 6.49 -0.97 -25.41
N ASP A 83 6.48 0.03 -24.53
CA ASP A 83 7.12 1.32 -24.76
C ASP A 83 8.64 1.25 -24.49
N ASP A 84 9.33 2.39 -24.69
CA ASP A 84 10.77 2.52 -24.47
C ASP A 84 11.20 2.31 -23.00
N GLN A 85 10.24 2.27 -22.06
CA GLN A 85 10.47 2.01 -20.64
C GLN A 85 10.15 0.55 -20.25
N GLY A 86 9.81 -0.31 -21.22
CA GLY A 86 9.47 -1.71 -20.97
C GLY A 86 8.09 -1.90 -20.33
N THR A 87 7.19 -0.91 -20.43
CA THR A 87 5.81 -1.00 -19.95
C THR A 87 4.88 -1.38 -21.10
N PRO A 88 3.96 -2.35 -20.93
CA PRO A 88 2.97 -2.65 -21.94
C PRO A 88 2.17 -1.40 -22.31
N VAL A 89 1.82 -1.26 -23.58
CA VAL A 89 0.94 -0.20 -24.08
C VAL A 89 -0.44 -0.79 -24.35
N PRO A 90 -1.31 -0.93 -23.32
CA PRO A 90 -2.64 -1.48 -23.49
C PRO A 90 -3.63 -0.42 -23.97
N GLU A 91 -4.60 -0.86 -24.76
CA GLU A 91 -5.84 -0.11 -25.00
C GLU A 91 -6.96 -0.76 -24.17
N ARG A 92 -7.50 0.00 -23.21
CA ARG A 92 -8.56 -0.47 -22.27
C ARG A 92 -8.20 -1.78 -21.54
N GLY A 93 -6.91 -1.97 -21.23
CA GLY A 93 -6.43 -3.15 -20.48
C GLY A 93 -6.12 -4.38 -21.34
N VAL A 94 -6.15 -4.26 -22.67
CA VAL A 94 -5.79 -5.32 -23.61
C VAL A 94 -4.63 -4.85 -24.49
N THR A 95 -3.66 -5.73 -24.77
CA THR A 95 -2.55 -5.36 -25.65
C THR A 95 -2.91 -5.53 -27.12
N GLY A 96 -2.05 -5.05 -28.02
CA GLY A 96 -2.17 -5.33 -29.45
C GLY A 96 -1.85 -6.77 -29.85
N ALA A 97 -1.31 -7.59 -28.92
CA ALA A 97 -0.99 -8.98 -29.18
C ALA A 97 -2.18 -9.89 -28.83
N SER A 98 -2.55 -10.76 -29.77
CA SER A 98 -3.65 -11.71 -29.55
C SER A 98 -3.36 -12.61 -28.35
N GLY A 99 -4.28 -12.66 -27.39
CA GLY A 99 -4.16 -13.48 -26.18
C GLY A 99 -3.42 -12.84 -25.01
N LEU A 100 -3.08 -11.55 -25.08
CA LEU A 100 -2.37 -10.81 -24.04
C LEU A 100 -3.03 -9.45 -23.72
#